data_AF-A0A1G9GUS1-F1
#
_entry.id   AF-A0A1G9GUS1-F1
#
_cell.length_a   1.000
_cell.length_b   1.000
_cell.length_c   1.000
_cell.angle_alpha   90.00
_cell.angle_beta   90.00
_cell.angle_gamma   90.00
#
_symmetry.space_group_name_H-M   'P 1'
#
loop_
_entity.id
_entity.type
_entity.pdbx_description
1 polymer ?
#
loop_
_entity_poly.entity_id
_entity_poly.type
_entity_poly.pdbx_seq_one_letter_code
_entity_poly.pdbx_strand_id
1 'polypeptide(L)'
;MGRRLHIPGLISVLEVTDPREIRLLDEDSRLDRCLAPGGGLINRLRLARLRDAFVFDGEPLPALLARAAEGRESRHAELGRRLDEGAEAANWRQDPAFKTLVEGVAGQVDVEALGPAAQGLLGRQFHDDYRADEASFVAARRLNDYPRVNAFEALRQRLSGQLRRDRQLLQERAQGDPMTLHATSVAVHNLVGSLEAMRALAGTQRASDLPLAAVLGRCLSVPDTVLRQVLAPLSSPCSPRRLAPGDLVLLRLAEGVRTSGDRELAFMADSWARCPARRFLLALLADTWGRAVASRSGEGAR
;
A
#
# COMPACT_ATOMS: atom_id res chain seq x y z
N MET A 1 14.03 4.25 16.58
CA MET A 1 13.54 4.18 17.96
C MET A 1 12.42 3.16 18.00
N GLY A 2 12.61 2.09 18.76
CA GLY A 2 11.62 1.04 18.96
C GLY A 2 10.76 1.29 20.20
N ARG A 3 9.46 0.99 20.12
CA ARG A 3 8.54 0.95 21.25
C ARG A 3 8.00 -0.46 21.41
N ARG A 4 8.20 -1.07 22.58
CA ARG A 4 7.62 -2.38 22.90
C ARG A 4 6.36 -2.23 23.73
N LEU A 5 5.29 -2.92 23.33
CA LEU A 5 4.08 -3.11 24.11
C LEU A 5 3.94 -4.60 24.42
N HIS A 6 4.11 -4.95 25.70
CA HIS A 6 4.06 -6.34 26.15
C HIS A 6 3.21 -6.47 27.42
N ILE A 7 2.10 -7.18 27.30
CA ILE A 7 1.26 -7.62 28.41
C ILE A 7 1.15 -9.14 28.27
N PRO A 8 1.68 -9.93 29.21
CA PRO A 8 1.70 -11.39 29.13
C PRO A 8 0.33 -11.98 28.76
N GLY A 9 0.31 -12.89 27.79
CA GLY A 9 -0.91 -13.53 27.29
C GLY A 9 -1.83 -12.65 26.43
N LEU A 10 -1.74 -11.32 26.54
CA LEU A 10 -2.65 -10.39 25.87
C LEU A 10 -2.06 -9.78 24.60
N ILE A 11 -0.91 -9.11 24.70
CA ILE A 11 -0.28 -8.43 23.57
C ILE A 11 1.24 -8.51 23.67
N SER A 12 1.90 -8.71 22.53
CA SER A 12 3.35 -8.66 22.46
C SER A 12 3.75 -8.14 21.10
N VAL A 13 4.04 -6.84 21.05
CA VAL A 13 4.31 -6.10 19.82
C VAL A 13 5.55 -5.23 20.01
N LEU A 14 6.43 -5.25 19.01
CA LEU A 14 7.50 -4.27 18.84
C LEU A 14 7.14 -3.34 17.68
N GLU A 15 7.01 -2.05 17.95
CA GLU A 15 6.85 -1.02 16.92
C GLU A 15 8.19 -0.36 16.64
N VAL A 16 8.53 -0.16 15.38
CA VAL A 16 9.82 0.41 14.96
C VAL A 16 9.58 1.49 13.92
N THR A 17 10.09 2.69 14.19
CA THR A 17 9.90 3.86 13.32
C THR A 17 11.17 4.33 12.64
N ASP A 18 12.35 3.96 13.15
CA ASP A 18 13.61 4.42 12.57
C ASP A 18 13.91 3.69 11.24
N PRO A 19 14.22 4.42 10.16
CA PRO A 19 14.53 3.85 8.84
C PRO A 19 15.60 2.77 8.83
N ARG A 20 16.69 2.96 9.59
CA ARG A 20 17.82 2.01 9.63
C ARG A 20 17.43 0.75 10.39
N GLU A 21 16.74 0.91 11.52
CA GLU A 21 16.18 -0.21 12.29
C GLU A 21 15.13 -1.00 11.47
N ILE A 22 14.29 -0.31 10.68
CA ILE A 22 13.30 -0.95 9.80
C ILE A 22 14.01 -1.84 8.77
N ARG A 23 15.04 -1.33 8.08
CA ARG A 23 15.81 -2.11 7.09
C ARG A 23 16.49 -3.32 7.73
N LEU A 24 17.16 -3.12 8.87
CA LEU A 24 17.85 -4.19 9.60
C LEU A 24 16.89 -5.31 10.02
N LEU A 25 15.70 -4.97 10.52
CA LEU A 25 14.71 -5.96 10.92
C LEU A 25 14.03 -6.64 9.72
N ASP A 26 13.83 -5.93 8.63
CA ASP A 26 13.23 -6.52 7.43
C ASP A 26 14.17 -7.53 6.75
N GLU A 27 15.48 -7.34 6.86
CA GLU A 27 16.50 -8.29 6.38
C GLU A 27 16.59 -9.56 7.23
N ASP A 28 16.32 -9.49 8.55
CA ASP A 28 16.43 -10.62 9.47
C ASP A 28 15.48 -11.77 9.10
N SER A 29 16.05 -12.93 8.76
CA SER A 29 15.28 -14.10 8.31
C SER A 29 14.41 -14.74 9.40
N ARG A 30 14.58 -14.35 10.67
CA ARG A 30 13.70 -14.77 11.78
C ARG A 30 12.42 -13.96 11.82
N LEU A 31 12.29 -12.92 10.98
CA LEU A 31 11.09 -12.13 10.77
C LEU A 31 10.54 -12.39 9.37
N ASP A 32 9.25 -12.74 9.30
CA ASP A 32 8.59 -12.99 8.02
C ASP A 32 7.13 -12.51 8.03
N ARG A 33 6.51 -12.48 6.85
CA ARG A 33 5.07 -12.36 6.68
C ARG A 33 4.46 -13.72 7.01
N CYS A 34 3.87 -13.82 8.19
CA CYS A 34 3.13 -15.01 8.60
C CYS A 34 1.79 -14.58 9.21
N LEU A 35 0.72 -15.17 8.68
CA LEU A 35 -0.64 -14.94 9.19
C LEU A 35 -1.10 -16.07 10.14
N ALA A 36 -0.22 -17.01 10.49
CA ALA A 36 -0.56 -18.06 11.45
C ALA A 36 -0.85 -17.46 12.83
N PRO A 37 -1.88 -17.94 13.55
CA PRO A 37 -2.15 -17.47 14.90
C PRO A 37 -0.92 -17.63 15.80
N GLY A 38 -0.43 -16.53 16.36
CA GLY A 38 0.77 -16.51 17.21
C GLY A 38 0.74 -15.40 18.24
N GLY A 39 1.50 -15.57 19.32
CA GLY A 39 1.63 -14.59 20.39
C GLY A 39 0.38 -14.46 21.27
N GLY A 40 0.20 -13.26 21.84
CA GLY A 40 -0.92 -12.91 22.72
C GLY A 40 -2.27 -12.85 22.01
N LEU A 41 -3.36 -12.81 22.78
CA LEU A 41 -4.74 -12.80 22.26
C LEU A 41 -4.99 -11.69 21.21
N ILE A 42 -4.51 -10.48 21.46
CA ILE A 42 -4.68 -9.33 20.54
C ILE A 42 -3.89 -9.57 19.24
N ASN A 43 -2.70 -10.17 19.32
CA ASN A 43 -1.92 -10.51 18.13
C ASN A 43 -2.70 -11.49 17.24
N ARG A 44 -3.24 -12.56 17.84
CA ARG A 44 -4.05 -13.56 17.14
C ARG A 44 -5.29 -12.93 16.49
N LEU A 45 -5.98 -12.03 17.19
CA LEU A 45 -7.14 -11.32 16.65
C LEU A 45 -6.76 -10.44 15.46
N ARG A 46 -5.63 -9.70 15.54
CA ARG A 46 -5.13 -8.88 14.42
C ARG A 46 -4.80 -9.74 13.20
N LEU A 47 -4.12 -10.86 13.39
CA LEU A 47 -3.79 -11.80 12.32
C LEU A 47 -5.03 -12.43 11.70
N ALA A 48 -6.02 -12.81 12.52
CA ALA A 48 -7.30 -13.32 12.03
C ALA A 48 -8.01 -12.30 11.14
N ARG A 49 -8.05 -11.03 11.52
CA ARG A 49 -8.66 -9.98 10.69
C ARG A 49 -7.93 -9.74 9.38
N LEU A 50 -6.59 -9.80 9.40
CA LEU A 50 -5.80 -9.72 8.18
C LEU A 50 -6.08 -10.89 7.25
N ARG A 51 -6.26 -12.11 7.79
CA ARG A 51 -6.69 -13.27 7.00
C ARG A 51 -8.08 -13.06 6.41
N ASP A 52 -9.05 -12.64 7.23
CA ASP A 52 -10.42 -12.40 6.80
C ASP A 52 -10.49 -11.35 5.68
N ALA A 53 -9.62 -10.34 5.69
CA ALA A 53 -9.54 -9.33 4.65
C ALA A 53 -8.77 -9.79 3.40
N PHE A 54 -7.63 -10.47 3.55
CA PHE A 54 -6.65 -10.59 2.47
C PHE A 54 -6.26 -12.01 2.06
N VAL A 55 -6.96 -13.03 2.56
CA VAL A 55 -6.87 -14.40 2.04
C VAL A 55 -8.08 -14.66 1.14
N PHE A 56 -7.87 -14.98 -0.13
CA PHE A 56 -8.89 -15.26 -1.13
C PHE A 56 -8.72 -16.70 -1.64
N ASP A 57 -9.81 -17.47 -1.65
CA ASP A 57 -9.79 -18.89 -2.03
C ASP A 57 -8.72 -19.74 -1.32
N GLY A 58 -8.44 -19.41 -0.05
CA GLY A 58 -7.42 -20.08 0.76
C GLY A 58 -6.00 -19.51 0.63
N GLU A 59 -5.76 -18.67 -0.37
CA GLU A 59 -4.44 -18.09 -0.68
C GLU A 59 -4.34 -16.62 -0.23
N PRO A 60 -3.27 -16.22 0.48
CA PRO A 60 -3.05 -14.82 0.83
C PRO A 60 -2.68 -13.99 -0.41
N LEU A 61 -3.06 -12.71 -0.41
CA LEU A 61 -2.60 -11.78 -1.44
C LEU A 61 -1.06 -11.75 -1.55
N PRO A 62 -0.50 -11.48 -2.74
CA PRO A 62 0.94 -11.51 -2.99
C PRO A 62 1.81 -10.75 -1.98
N ALA A 63 1.36 -9.59 -1.49
CA ALA A 63 2.08 -8.79 -0.51
C ALA A 63 2.13 -9.40 0.90
N LEU A 64 1.36 -10.45 1.17
CA LEU A 64 1.32 -11.18 2.45
C LEU A 64 1.98 -12.56 2.36
N LEU A 65 2.45 -12.96 1.18
CA LEU A 65 3.24 -14.18 1.02
C LEU A 65 4.57 -14.08 1.77
N ALA A 66 4.92 -15.17 2.45
CA ALA A 66 6.20 -15.34 3.15
C ALA A 66 7.39 -15.19 2.19
N ARG A 67 8.56 -14.85 2.74
CA ARG A 67 9.80 -14.65 1.97
C ARG A 67 10.12 -15.83 1.06
N ALA A 68 10.00 -17.04 1.62
CA ALA A 68 10.31 -18.30 0.96
C ALA A 68 9.12 -18.94 0.22
N ALA A 69 8.01 -18.22 0.03
CA ALA A 69 6.86 -18.75 -0.68
C ALA A 69 7.24 -19.13 -2.12
N GLU A 70 6.81 -20.33 -2.55
CA GLU A 70 7.17 -20.89 -3.85
C GLU A 70 6.75 -19.98 -4.99
N GLY A 71 7.68 -19.73 -5.92
CA GLY A 71 7.47 -18.89 -7.10
C GLY A 71 7.28 -17.39 -6.80
N ARG A 72 7.37 -16.94 -5.53
CA ARG A 72 7.18 -15.53 -5.16
C ARG A 72 8.14 -14.63 -5.94
N GLU A 73 9.44 -14.92 -5.87
CA GLU A 73 10.47 -14.08 -6.48
C GLU A 73 10.30 -14.00 -8.01
N SER A 74 10.02 -15.13 -8.66
CA SER A 74 9.77 -15.18 -10.10
C SER A 74 8.54 -14.37 -10.51
N ARG A 75 7.41 -14.51 -9.79
CA ARG A 75 6.20 -13.70 -10.04
C ARG A 75 6.46 -12.21 -9.81
N HIS A 76 7.27 -11.89 -8.81
CA HIS A 76 7.66 -10.52 -8.47
C HIS A 76 8.51 -9.89 -9.57
N ALA A 77 9.51 -10.63 -10.08
CA ALA A 77 10.35 -10.20 -11.18
C ALA A 77 9.54 -10.03 -12.48
N GLU A 78 8.64 -10.98 -12.77
CA GLU A 78 7.77 -10.91 -13.94
C GLU A 78 6.86 -9.69 -13.90
N LEU A 79 6.21 -9.44 -12.76
CA LEU A 79 5.38 -8.25 -12.61
C LEU A 79 6.22 -6.97 -12.75
N GLY A 80 7.40 -6.93 -12.13
CA GLY A 80 8.30 -5.78 -12.23
C GLY A 80 8.62 -5.45 -13.68
N ARG A 81 9.03 -6.46 -14.46
CA ARG A 81 9.33 -6.31 -15.89
C ARG A 81 8.12 -5.81 -16.68
N ARG A 82 6.95 -6.42 -16.51
CA ARG A 82 5.70 -5.99 -17.19
C ARG A 82 5.36 -4.53 -16.89
N LEU A 83 5.48 -4.11 -15.63
CA LEU A 83 5.17 -2.73 -15.22
C LEU A 83 6.24 -1.74 -15.68
N ASP A 84 7.51 -2.15 -15.73
CA ASP A 84 8.62 -1.34 -16.24
C ASP A 84 8.50 -1.12 -17.75
N GLU A 85 8.16 -2.16 -18.52
CA GLU A 85 7.86 -2.07 -19.95
C GLU A 85 6.66 -1.14 -20.20
N GLY A 86 5.59 -1.30 -19.42
CA GLY A 86 4.45 -0.37 -19.43
C GLY A 86 4.88 1.07 -19.13
N ALA A 87 5.87 1.25 -18.24
CA ALA A 87 6.41 2.54 -17.88
C ALA A 87 7.22 3.24 -18.95
N GLU A 88 7.90 2.48 -19.77
CA GLU A 88 8.63 2.98 -20.91
C GLU A 88 7.69 3.34 -22.06
N ALA A 89 6.68 2.50 -22.30
CA ALA A 89 5.68 2.75 -23.33
C ALA A 89 4.75 3.93 -22.97
N ALA A 90 4.53 4.18 -21.67
CA ALA A 90 3.63 5.19 -21.15
C ALA A 90 2.19 5.09 -21.72
N ASN A 91 1.74 3.87 -22.02
CA ASN A 91 0.43 3.59 -22.62
C ASN A 91 -0.73 4.10 -21.76
N TRP A 92 -0.56 4.14 -20.43
CA TRP A 92 -1.56 4.70 -19.51
C TRP A 92 -1.89 6.18 -19.78
N ARG A 93 -1.06 6.93 -20.52
CA ARG A 93 -1.37 8.32 -20.89
C ARG A 93 -2.61 8.43 -21.78
N GLN A 94 -2.92 7.36 -22.53
CA GLN A 94 -4.10 7.28 -23.38
C GLN A 94 -5.34 6.82 -22.61
N ASP A 95 -5.15 6.33 -21.38
CA ASP A 95 -6.25 5.90 -20.52
C ASP A 95 -7.10 7.12 -20.11
N PRO A 96 -8.43 7.11 -20.32
CA PRO A 96 -9.31 8.20 -19.89
C PRO A 96 -9.19 8.54 -18.40
N ALA A 97 -8.91 7.54 -17.55
CA ALA A 97 -8.73 7.75 -16.13
C ALA A 97 -7.49 8.60 -15.82
N PHE A 98 -6.44 8.54 -16.63
CA PHE A 98 -5.24 9.37 -16.44
C PHE A 98 -5.58 10.86 -16.52
N LYS A 99 -6.47 11.24 -17.46
CA LYS A 99 -6.98 12.62 -17.55
C LYS A 99 -7.66 13.04 -16.23
N THR A 100 -8.51 12.18 -15.66
CA THR A 100 -9.15 12.45 -14.37
C THR A 100 -8.13 12.60 -13.23
N LEU A 101 -7.03 11.83 -13.24
CA LEU A 101 -5.96 12.01 -12.25
C LEU A 101 -5.29 13.38 -12.37
N VAL A 102 -4.99 13.80 -13.60
CA VAL A 102 -4.40 15.12 -13.89
C VAL A 102 -5.33 16.24 -13.44
N GLU A 103 -6.59 16.21 -13.85
CA GLU A 103 -7.61 17.20 -13.47
C GLU A 103 -7.83 17.20 -11.95
N GLY A 104 -7.79 16.03 -11.31
CA GLY A 104 -7.94 15.89 -9.88
C GLY A 104 -6.76 16.47 -9.10
N VAL A 105 -5.52 16.29 -9.56
CA VAL A 105 -4.36 16.98 -8.97
C VAL A 105 -4.38 18.47 -9.27
N ALA A 106 -4.88 18.87 -10.45
CA ALA A 106 -5.01 20.28 -10.84
C ALA A 106 -6.10 21.03 -10.07
N GLY A 107 -6.98 20.33 -9.34
CA GLY A 107 -8.09 20.95 -8.60
C GLY A 107 -9.36 21.17 -9.43
N GLN A 108 -9.43 20.61 -10.64
CA GLN A 108 -10.49 20.85 -11.63
C GLN A 108 -11.68 19.88 -11.51
N VAL A 109 -11.48 18.74 -10.85
CA VAL A 109 -12.56 17.80 -10.48
C VAL A 109 -12.55 17.54 -8.98
N ASP A 110 -13.61 16.90 -8.48
CA ASP A 110 -13.71 16.50 -7.08
C ASP A 110 -12.67 15.45 -6.70
N VAL A 111 -12.22 15.48 -5.43
CA VAL A 111 -11.16 14.60 -4.93
C VAL A 111 -11.61 13.13 -4.93
N GLU A 112 -12.91 12.91 -4.73
CA GLU A 112 -13.57 11.60 -4.73
C GLU A 112 -13.41 10.87 -6.08
N ALA A 113 -13.27 11.63 -7.18
CA ALA A 113 -13.05 11.04 -8.51
C ALA A 113 -11.67 10.37 -8.66
N LEU A 114 -10.69 10.72 -7.82
CA LEU A 114 -9.34 10.14 -7.87
C LEU A 114 -9.35 8.64 -7.56
N GLY A 115 -10.21 8.19 -6.65
CA GLY A 115 -10.26 6.81 -6.19
C GLY A 115 -10.60 5.82 -7.32
N PRO A 116 -11.82 5.90 -7.88
CA PRO A 116 -12.22 5.05 -9.01
C PRO A 116 -11.31 5.21 -10.23
N ALA A 117 -10.83 6.41 -10.54
CA ALA A 117 -9.91 6.63 -11.65
C ALA A 117 -8.58 5.90 -11.45
N ALA A 118 -7.95 6.03 -10.28
CA ALA A 118 -6.70 5.35 -9.95
C ALA A 118 -6.89 3.83 -9.94
N GLN A 119 -8.00 3.34 -9.39
CA GLN A 119 -8.33 1.93 -9.37
C GLN A 119 -8.50 1.36 -10.79
N GLY A 120 -9.20 2.09 -11.67
CA GLY A 120 -9.41 1.69 -13.05
C GLY A 120 -8.13 1.65 -13.87
N LEU A 121 -7.28 2.69 -13.74
CA LEU A 121 -6.00 2.78 -14.44
C LEU A 121 -5.04 1.65 -14.01
N LEU A 122 -4.98 1.35 -12.70
CA LEU A 122 -4.18 0.24 -12.20
C LEU A 122 -4.71 -1.12 -12.68
N GLY A 123 -6.02 -1.34 -12.61
CA GLY A 123 -6.62 -2.60 -13.07
C GLY A 123 -6.38 -2.86 -14.56
N ARG A 124 -6.40 -1.80 -15.39
CA ARG A 124 -6.08 -1.89 -16.82
C ARG A 124 -4.61 -2.13 -17.15
N GLN A 125 -3.71 -2.10 -16.16
CA GLN A 125 -2.36 -2.64 -16.36
C GLN A 125 -2.36 -4.17 -16.43
N PHE A 126 -3.43 -4.82 -15.95
CA PHE A 126 -3.58 -6.26 -15.88
C PHE A 126 -4.60 -6.81 -16.88
N HIS A 127 -5.78 -6.16 -16.94
CA HIS A 127 -6.90 -6.54 -17.80
C HIS A 127 -7.47 -5.29 -18.50
N ASP A 128 -7.40 -5.23 -19.83
CA ASP A 128 -7.83 -4.05 -20.61
C ASP A 128 -9.30 -3.67 -20.37
N ASP A 129 -10.15 -4.65 -20.07
CA ASP A 129 -11.57 -4.49 -19.80
C ASP A 129 -11.90 -4.19 -18.32
N TYR A 130 -10.88 -4.00 -17.46
CA TYR A 130 -11.09 -3.69 -16.06
C TYR A 130 -11.89 -2.40 -15.87
N ARG A 131 -12.97 -2.49 -15.10
CA ARG A 131 -13.84 -1.35 -14.76
C ARG A 131 -13.81 -1.09 -13.26
N ALA A 132 -13.45 0.12 -12.89
CA ALA A 132 -13.64 0.65 -11.56
C ALA A 132 -14.82 1.63 -11.55
N ASP A 133 -15.47 1.69 -10.40
CA ASP A 133 -16.52 2.62 -10.05
C ASP A 133 -16.48 2.90 -8.54
N GLU A 134 -17.33 3.80 -8.08
CA GLU A 134 -17.43 4.18 -6.67
C GLU A 134 -17.67 2.96 -5.76
N ALA A 135 -18.52 2.01 -6.17
CA ALA A 135 -18.81 0.83 -5.36
C ALA A 135 -17.57 -0.05 -5.18
N SER A 136 -16.82 -0.30 -6.25
CA SER A 136 -15.58 -1.08 -6.20
C SER A 136 -14.48 -0.37 -5.42
N PHE A 137 -14.40 0.96 -5.46
CA PHE A 137 -13.41 1.71 -4.68
C PHE A 137 -13.77 1.76 -3.19
N VAL A 138 -15.05 1.96 -2.86
CA VAL A 138 -15.55 1.88 -1.48
C VAL A 138 -15.34 0.49 -0.89
N ALA A 139 -15.57 -0.58 -1.67
CA ALA A 139 -15.28 -1.95 -1.26
C ALA A 139 -13.78 -2.14 -0.98
N ALA A 140 -12.90 -1.65 -1.86
CA ALA A 140 -11.45 -1.68 -1.66
C ALA A 140 -11.03 -0.94 -0.38
N ARG A 141 -11.61 0.24 -0.12
CA ARG A 141 -11.33 1.02 1.10
C ARG A 141 -11.77 0.26 2.34
N ARG A 142 -13.00 -0.26 2.37
CA ARG A 142 -13.51 -1.02 3.52
C ARG A 142 -12.67 -2.27 3.78
N LEU A 143 -12.24 -2.97 2.73
CA LEU A 143 -11.35 -4.12 2.84
C LEU A 143 -10.00 -3.73 3.46
N ASN A 144 -9.39 -2.65 2.97
CA ASN A 144 -8.10 -2.16 3.46
C ASN A 144 -8.15 -1.68 4.92
N ASP A 145 -9.28 -1.09 5.34
CA ASP A 145 -9.47 -0.57 6.70
C ASP A 145 -9.87 -1.66 7.71
N TYR A 146 -10.46 -2.77 7.25
CA TYR A 146 -10.99 -3.84 8.10
C TYR A 146 -10.03 -4.33 9.22
N PRO A 147 -8.72 -4.52 8.98
CA PRO A 147 -7.80 -4.94 10.04
C PRO A 147 -7.70 -3.93 11.20
N ARG A 148 -8.02 -2.66 10.95
CA ARG A 148 -7.81 -1.52 11.86
C ARG A 148 -9.09 -1.07 12.58
N VAL A 149 -10.27 -1.47 12.10
CA VAL A 149 -11.52 -1.07 12.74
C VAL A 149 -11.64 -1.63 14.17
N ASN A 150 -12.42 -0.97 15.02
CA ASN A 150 -12.66 -1.45 16.38
C ASN A 150 -13.42 -2.80 16.38
N ALA A 151 -13.42 -3.51 17.52
CA ALA A 151 -13.98 -4.86 17.59
C ALA A 151 -15.49 -4.93 17.32
N PHE A 152 -16.25 -3.92 17.73
CA PHE A 152 -17.68 -3.86 17.47
C PHE A 152 -17.97 -3.68 15.98
N GLU A 153 -17.26 -2.76 15.33
CA GLU A 153 -17.40 -2.52 13.89
C GLU A 153 -16.97 -3.74 13.06
N ALA A 154 -15.88 -4.42 13.44
CA ALA A 154 -15.45 -5.66 12.79
C ALA A 154 -16.53 -6.76 12.90
N LEU A 155 -17.17 -6.89 14.08
CA LEU A 155 -18.26 -7.83 14.30
C LEU A 155 -19.49 -7.46 13.49
N ARG A 156 -19.87 -6.18 13.46
CA ARG A 156 -20.99 -5.67 12.66
C ARG A 156 -20.80 -5.97 11.17
N GLN A 157 -19.61 -5.69 10.62
CA GLN A 157 -19.29 -5.99 9.22
C GLN A 157 -19.30 -7.48 8.91
N ARG A 158 -18.86 -8.32 9.86
CA ARG A 158 -18.93 -9.78 9.74
C ARG A 158 -20.37 -10.29 9.76
N LEU A 159 -21.19 -9.83 10.70
CA LEU A 159 -22.60 -10.26 10.83
C LEU A 159 -23.48 -9.77 9.68
N SER A 160 -23.27 -8.55 9.19
CA SER A 160 -23.98 -8.01 8.03
C SER A 160 -23.58 -8.65 6.70
N GLY A 161 -22.52 -9.46 6.68
CA GLY A 161 -21.96 -10.04 5.47
C GLY A 161 -21.33 -9.03 4.51
N GLN A 162 -21.16 -7.78 4.95
CA GLN A 162 -20.64 -6.70 4.09
C GLN A 162 -19.23 -7.01 3.60
N LEU A 163 -18.34 -7.48 4.49
CA LEU A 163 -16.97 -7.84 4.13
C LEU A 163 -16.95 -8.93 3.05
N ARG A 164 -17.85 -9.93 3.14
CA ARG A 164 -17.96 -11.00 2.14
C ARG A 164 -18.39 -10.45 0.77
N ARG A 165 -19.37 -9.55 0.74
CA ARG A 165 -19.84 -8.91 -0.50
C ARG A 165 -18.76 -8.04 -1.14
N ASP A 166 -18.04 -7.26 -0.34
CA ASP A 166 -16.95 -6.40 -0.83
C ASP A 166 -15.82 -7.25 -1.43
N ARG A 167 -15.45 -8.34 -0.75
CA ARG A 167 -14.46 -9.31 -1.25
C ARG A 167 -14.89 -9.94 -2.57
N GLN A 168 -16.14 -10.40 -2.65
CA GLN A 168 -16.69 -10.99 -3.87
C GLN A 168 -16.67 -9.99 -5.04
N LEU A 169 -17.14 -8.76 -4.82
CA LEU A 169 -17.10 -7.70 -5.83
C LEU A 169 -15.69 -7.46 -6.35
N LEU A 170 -14.70 -7.32 -5.46
CA LEU A 170 -13.32 -7.07 -5.84
C LEU A 170 -12.71 -8.26 -6.59
N GLN A 171 -13.04 -9.48 -6.17
CA GLN A 171 -12.59 -10.70 -6.84
C GLN A 171 -13.18 -10.83 -8.24
N GLU A 172 -14.46 -10.52 -8.42
CA GLU A 172 -15.14 -10.48 -9.72
C GLU A 172 -14.50 -9.42 -10.64
N ARG A 173 -14.25 -8.20 -10.13
CA ARG A 173 -13.57 -7.15 -10.91
C ARG A 173 -12.16 -7.53 -11.31
N ALA A 174 -11.44 -8.22 -10.43
CA ALA A 174 -10.11 -8.73 -10.70
C ALA A 174 -10.09 -10.01 -11.54
N GLN A 175 -11.24 -10.55 -11.96
CA GLN A 175 -11.35 -11.81 -12.70
C GLN A 175 -10.63 -12.98 -11.99
N GLY A 176 -10.55 -12.93 -10.66
CA GLY A 176 -9.80 -13.89 -9.85
C GLY A 176 -8.27 -13.75 -9.88
N ASP A 177 -7.68 -12.81 -10.63
CA ASP A 177 -6.23 -12.59 -10.64
C ASP A 177 -5.76 -11.97 -9.31
N PRO A 178 -4.90 -12.66 -8.52
CA PRO A 178 -4.40 -12.15 -7.25
C PRO A 178 -3.57 -10.88 -7.38
N MET A 179 -2.88 -10.67 -8.51
CA MET A 179 -2.05 -9.48 -8.72
C MET A 179 -2.92 -8.26 -8.98
N THR A 180 -3.91 -8.38 -9.88
CA THR A 180 -4.94 -7.36 -10.10
C THR A 180 -5.67 -7.03 -8.82
N LEU A 181 -6.14 -8.06 -8.10
CA LEU A 181 -6.86 -7.88 -6.84
C LEU A 181 -6.01 -7.11 -5.82
N HIS A 182 -4.73 -7.45 -5.66
CA HIS A 182 -3.84 -6.70 -4.78
C HIS A 182 -3.65 -5.25 -5.23
N ALA A 183 -3.42 -5.03 -6.53
CA ALA A 183 -3.22 -3.71 -7.10
C ALA A 183 -4.42 -2.79 -6.84
N THR A 184 -5.64 -3.30 -7.08
CA THR A 184 -6.87 -2.51 -7.07
C THR A 184 -7.60 -2.49 -5.73
N SER A 185 -7.21 -3.33 -4.77
CA SER A 185 -7.79 -3.33 -3.41
C SER A 185 -6.87 -2.78 -2.32
N VAL A 186 -5.55 -2.88 -2.51
CA VAL A 186 -4.56 -2.49 -1.49
C VAL A 186 -3.63 -1.37 -2.00
N ALA A 187 -2.91 -1.61 -3.10
CA ALA A 187 -1.91 -0.65 -3.58
C ALA A 187 -2.52 0.66 -4.09
N VAL A 188 -3.75 0.62 -4.63
CA VAL A 188 -4.48 1.82 -5.08
C VAL A 188 -4.57 2.90 -4.02
N HIS A 189 -4.69 2.56 -2.73
CA HIS A 189 -4.83 3.55 -1.65
C HIS A 189 -3.56 4.38 -1.44
N ASN A 190 -2.39 3.79 -1.67
CA ASN A 190 -1.12 4.53 -1.65
C ASN A 190 -1.02 5.47 -2.86
N LEU A 191 -1.50 5.06 -4.03
CA LEU A 191 -1.56 5.93 -5.21
C LEU A 191 -2.51 7.09 -4.97
N VAL A 192 -3.73 6.83 -4.50
CA VAL A 192 -4.74 7.87 -4.21
C VAL A 192 -4.21 8.84 -3.15
N GLY A 193 -3.68 8.34 -2.02
CA GLY A 193 -3.08 9.22 -1.01
C GLY A 193 -1.93 10.05 -1.56
N SER A 194 -1.18 9.53 -2.55
CA SER A 194 -0.13 10.32 -3.21
C SER A 194 -0.68 11.43 -4.10
N LEU A 195 -1.75 11.15 -4.83
CA LEU A 195 -2.45 12.11 -5.69
C LEU A 195 -3.14 13.21 -4.86
N GLU A 196 -3.74 12.85 -3.73
CA GLU A 196 -4.33 13.81 -2.78
C GLU A 196 -3.25 14.74 -2.20
N ALA A 197 -2.09 14.19 -1.81
CA ALA A 197 -0.96 14.99 -1.34
C ALA A 197 -0.41 15.91 -2.45
N MET A 198 -0.39 15.44 -3.71
CA MET A 198 -0.04 16.29 -4.86
C MET A 198 -1.08 17.39 -5.07
N ARG A 199 -2.37 17.10 -5.03
CA ARG A 199 -3.44 18.12 -5.13
C ARG A 199 -3.27 19.19 -4.07
N ALA A 200 -3.05 18.79 -2.82
CA ALA A 200 -2.82 19.72 -1.72
C ALA A 200 -1.58 20.60 -1.97
N LEU A 201 -0.49 20.01 -2.46
CA LEU A 201 0.72 20.75 -2.80
C LEU A 201 0.52 21.70 -3.99
N ALA A 202 -0.19 21.27 -5.04
CA ALA A 202 -0.52 22.07 -6.22
C ALA A 202 -1.38 23.30 -5.90
N GLY A 203 -2.13 23.26 -4.79
CA GLY A 203 -2.86 24.40 -4.26
C GLY A 203 -1.99 25.50 -3.64
N THR A 204 -0.69 25.28 -3.46
CA THR A 204 0.22 26.25 -2.83
C THR A 204 0.86 27.22 -3.84
N GLN A 205 1.15 28.45 -3.41
CA GLN A 205 1.67 29.54 -4.29
C GLN A 205 3.04 29.26 -4.94
N ARG A 206 3.82 28.29 -4.44
CA ARG A 206 5.15 27.93 -4.96
C ARG A 206 5.22 26.50 -5.48
N ALA A 207 4.07 25.89 -5.77
CA ALA A 207 4.02 24.52 -6.24
C ALA A 207 4.86 24.32 -7.52
N SER A 208 4.74 25.24 -8.49
CA SER A 208 5.44 25.21 -9.77
C SER A 208 6.96 25.28 -9.66
N ASP A 209 7.47 25.86 -8.59
CA ASP A 209 8.90 26.12 -8.41
C ASP A 209 9.63 24.93 -7.77
N LEU A 210 8.87 23.94 -7.27
CA LEU A 210 9.45 22.77 -6.61
C LEU A 210 10.04 21.82 -7.65
N PRO A 211 11.29 21.36 -7.46
CA PRO A 211 11.83 20.31 -8.31
C PRO A 211 11.02 19.03 -8.12
N LEU A 212 10.77 18.30 -9.22
CA LEU A 212 9.96 17.08 -9.23
C LEU A 212 10.40 16.07 -8.15
N ALA A 213 11.70 15.94 -7.91
CA ALA A 213 12.21 15.04 -6.87
C ALA A 213 11.70 15.41 -5.45
N ALA A 214 11.60 16.71 -5.14
CA ALA A 214 11.06 17.19 -3.88
C ALA A 214 9.54 16.99 -3.77
N VAL A 215 8.83 17.18 -4.89
CA VAL A 215 7.39 16.88 -4.98
C VAL A 215 7.14 15.40 -4.67
N LEU A 216 7.81 14.50 -5.39
CA LEU A 216 7.67 13.06 -5.17
C LEU A 216 8.07 12.67 -3.74
N GLY A 217 9.15 13.23 -3.20
CA GLY A 217 9.56 12.97 -1.81
C GLY A 217 8.53 13.40 -0.75
N ARG A 218 7.73 14.44 -1.01
CA ARG A 218 6.69 14.94 -0.10
C ARG A 218 5.35 14.25 -0.27
N CYS A 219 5.04 13.83 -1.49
CA CYS A 219 3.71 13.35 -1.84
C CYS A 219 3.59 11.83 -1.83
N LEU A 220 4.69 11.06 -1.81
CA LEU A 220 4.58 9.59 -1.76
C LEU A 220 3.87 9.12 -0.48
N SER A 221 2.69 8.52 -0.66
CA SER A 221 1.98 7.80 0.38
C SER A 221 2.40 6.32 0.37
N VAL A 222 2.56 5.76 1.57
CA VAL A 222 3.03 4.40 1.81
C VAL A 222 2.18 3.74 2.89
N PRO A 223 2.19 2.40 3.01
CA PRO A 223 1.49 1.74 4.10
C PRO A 223 1.94 2.27 5.47
N ASP A 224 0.98 2.52 6.37
CA ASP A 224 1.30 2.99 7.74
C ASP A 224 2.23 2.04 8.48
N THR A 225 2.00 0.74 8.29
CA THR A 225 2.77 -0.32 8.93
C THR A 225 2.96 -1.49 7.98
N VAL A 226 4.16 -2.09 8.06
CA VAL A 226 4.47 -3.38 7.48
C VAL A 226 4.60 -4.37 8.64
N LEU A 227 3.75 -5.40 8.64
CA LEU A 227 3.71 -6.40 9.70
C LEU A 227 4.70 -7.53 9.42
N ARG A 228 5.43 -7.93 10.45
CA ARG A 228 6.21 -9.17 10.51
C ARG A 228 5.84 -9.96 11.76
N GLN A 229 5.97 -11.27 11.68
CA GLN A 229 5.89 -12.17 12.82
C GLN A 229 7.27 -12.76 13.09
N VAL A 230 7.60 -12.90 14.37
CA VAL A 230 8.82 -13.57 14.82
C VAL A 230 8.64 -15.07 14.67
N LEU A 231 9.51 -15.70 13.89
CA LEU A 231 9.52 -17.14 13.65
C LEU A 231 10.44 -17.89 14.62
N ALA A 232 11.54 -17.25 15.03
CA ALA A 232 12.51 -17.80 15.96
C ALA A 232 12.97 -16.73 16.96
N PRO A 233 13.45 -17.11 18.17
CA PRO A 233 13.87 -16.15 19.17
C PRO A 233 14.87 -15.12 18.63
N LEU A 234 14.56 -13.84 18.81
CA LEU A 234 15.29 -12.72 18.20
C LEU A 234 15.67 -11.69 19.27
N SER A 235 16.97 -11.45 19.46
CA SER A 235 17.45 -10.27 20.17
C SER A 235 17.51 -9.11 19.19
N SER A 236 17.00 -7.94 19.57
CA SER A 236 17.00 -6.75 18.73
C SER A 236 17.52 -5.55 19.51
N PRO A 237 18.32 -4.65 18.90
CA PRO A 237 18.73 -3.40 19.56
C PRO A 237 17.53 -2.52 19.92
N CYS A 238 16.37 -2.74 19.30
CA CYS A 238 15.14 -1.98 19.52
C CYS A 238 14.38 -2.39 20.79
N SER A 239 14.77 -3.48 21.47
CA SER A 239 14.09 -3.98 22.66
C SER A 239 15.07 -4.69 23.62
N PRO A 240 15.12 -4.31 24.91
CA PRO A 240 16.03 -4.94 25.88
C PRO A 240 15.67 -6.41 26.16
N ARG A 241 14.41 -6.79 25.93
CA ARG A 241 13.96 -8.19 26.02
C ARG A 241 14.02 -8.85 24.66
N ARG A 242 14.41 -10.12 24.64
CA ARG A 242 14.30 -10.98 23.45
C ARG A 242 12.83 -11.04 22.97
N LEU A 243 12.62 -11.10 21.67
CA LEU A 243 11.34 -11.38 21.05
C LEU A 243 11.15 -12.89 20.92
N ALA A 244 9.96 -13.36 21.25
CA ALA A 244 9.60 -14.77 21.18
C ALA A 244 8.84 -15.09 19.88
N PRO A 245 8.86 -16.35 19.40
CA PRO A 245 8.04 -16.77 18.28
C PRO A 245 6.56 -16.38 18.47
N GLY A 246 5.94 -15.83 17.43
CA GLY A 246 4.57 -15.32 17.45
C GLY A 246 4.42 -13.87 17.95
N ASP A 247 5.47 -13.25 18.50
CA ASP A 247 5.50 -11.81 18.70
C ASP A 247 5.36 -11.10 17.34
N LEU A 248 4.71 -9.94 17.35
CA LEU A 248 4.55 -9.13 16.13
C LEU A 248 5.55 -7.98 16.12
N VAL A 249 6.11 -7.70 14.96
CA VAL A 249 6.92 -6.52 14.71
C VAL A 249 6.18 -5.64 13.69
N LEU A 250 5.85 -4.41 14.10
CA LEU A 250 5.22 -3.39 13.27
C LEU A 250 6.28 -2.40 12.80
N LEU A 251 6.68 -2.51 11.55
CA LEU A 251 7.57 -1.56 10.92
C LEU A 251 6.73 -0.36 10.46
N ARG A 252 6.81 0.77 11.17
CA ARG A 252 6.01 1.98 10.94
C ARG A 252 6.52 2.76 9.73
N LEU A 253 6.33 2.17 8.56
CA LEU A 253 6.94 2.63 7.31
C LEU A 253 6.61 4.08 6.96
N ALA A 254 5.34 4.50 7.07
CA ALA A 254 4.96 5.88 6.79
C ALA A 254 5.65 6.90 7.70
N GLU A 255 5.88 6.56 8.97
CA GLU A 255 6.61 7.45 9.89
C GLU A 255 8.11 7.48 9.59
N GLY A 256 8.70 6.32 9.29
CA GLY A 256 10.11 6.24 8.86
C GLY A 256 10.37 7.02 7.57
N VAL A 257 9.49 6.92 6.57
CA VAL A 257 9.60 7.68 5.32
C VAL A 257 9.43 9.18 5.56
N ARG A 258 8.42 9.61 6.33
CA ARG A 258 8.22 11.04 6.63
C ARG A 258 9.40 11.67 7.36
N THR A 259 10.00 10.95 8.30
CA THR A 259 11.11 11.48 9.12
C THR A 259 12.43 11.55 8.36
N SER A 260 12.65 10.66 7.38
CA SER A 260 13.90 10.62 6.61
C SER A 260 13.83 11.27 5.23
N GLY A 261 12.64 11.36 4.63
CA GLY A 261 12.48 11.67 3.20
C GLY A 261 13.01 10.58 2.27
N ASP A 262 13.29 9.37 2.79
CA ASP A 262 13.90 8.28 2.04
C ASP A 262 12.89 7.58 1.13
N ARG A 263 13.01 7.85 -0.18
CA ARG A 263 12.18 7.24 -1.22
C ARG A 263 12.49 5.76 -1.44
N GLU A 264 13.72 5.32 -1.19
CA GLU A 264 14.06 3.90 -1.34
C GLU A 264 13.39 3.08 -0.24
N LEU A 265 13.27 3.65 0.96
CA LEU A 265 12.47 3.05 2.03
C LEU A 265 10.99 2.98 1.65
N ALA A 266 10.43 4.03 1.02
CA ALA A 266 9.02 4.06 0.61
C ALA A 266 8.61 2.88 -0.28
N PHE A 267 9.52 2.41 -1.13
CA PHE A 267 9.31 1.26 -2.01
C PHE A 267 9.99 -0.02 -1.52
N MET A 268 10.63 0.00 -0.34
CA MET A 268 11.44 -1.11 0.18
C MET A 268 12.44 -1.62 -0.86
N ALA A 269 13.10 -0.73 -1.60
CA ALA A 269 13.80 -1.06 -2.86
C ALA A 269 14.87 -2.15 -2.71
N ASP A 270 15.63 -2.11 -1.61
CA ASP A 270 16.72 -3.05 -1.31
C ASP A 270 16.27 -4.29 -0.52
N SER A 271 14.96 -4.55 -0.49
CA SER A 271 14.36 -5.59 0.35
C SER A 271 13.68 -6.68 -0.46
N TRP A 272 13.58 -7.87 0.12
CA TRP A 272 12.76 -8.97 -0.40
C TRP A 272 11.27 -8.59 -0.53
N ALA A 273 10.83 -7.58 0.23
CA ALA A 273 9.50 -7.01 0.23
C ALA A 273 9.31 -5.83 -0.74
N ARG A 274 10.29 -5.57 -1.64
CA ARG A 274 10.29 -4.46 -2.59
C ARG A 274 8.98 -4.31 -3.37
N CYS A 275 8.58 -3.08 -3.68
CA CYS A 275 7.44 -2.83 -4.55
C CYS A 275 7.86 -3.05 -6.02
N PRO A 276 7.22 -3.99 -6.76
CA PRO A 276 7.53 -4.18 -8.18
C PRO A 276 7.11 -2.99 -9.04
N ALA A 277 6.11 -2.22 -8.61
CA ALA A 277 5.55 -1.11 -9.36
C ALA A 277 6.30 0.22 -9.19
N ARG A 278 7.50 0.23 -8.59
CA ARG A 278 8.22 1.47 -8.23
C ARG A 278 8.40 2.41 -9.42
N ARG A 279 8.96 1.91 -10.54
CA ARG A 279 9.22 2.73 -11.73
C ARG A 279 7.92 3.22 -12.36
N PHE A 280 6.95 2.32 -12.52
CA PHE A 280 5.61 2.64 -13.00
C PHE A 280 4.95 3.78 -12.19
N LEU A 281 4.86 3.62 -10.86
CA LEU A 281 4.20 4.59 -9.98
C LEU A 281 4.92 5.94 -10.00
N LEU A 282 6.24 5.95 -9.98
CA LEU A 282 7.02 7.19 -10.06
C LEU A 282 6.84 7.90 -11.40
N ALA A 283 6.82 7.16 -12.51
CA ALA A 283 6.59 7.72 -13.84
C ALA A 283 5.16 8.29 -13.98
N LEU A 284 4.15 7.54 -13.50
CA LEU A 284 2.75 7.98 -13.48
C LEU A 284 2.60 9.28 -12.68
N LEU A 285 3.09 9.30 -11.43
CA LEU A 285 3.01 10.46 -10.54
C LEU A 285 3.76 11.68 -11.10
N ALA A 286 4.92 11.46 -11.73
CA ALA A 286 5.69 12.53 -12.36
C ALA A 286 4.92 13.18 -13.53
N ASP A 287 4.34 12.37 -14.41
CA ASP A 287 3.60 12.88 -15.58
C ASP A 287 2.30 13.56 -15.14
N THR A 288 1.60 13.01 -14.13
CA THR A 288 0.42 13.62 -13.53
C THR A 288 0.75 15.01 -12.99
N TRP A 289 1.82 15.13 -12.18
CA TRP A 289 2.23 16.41 -11.61
C TRP A 289 2.58 17.45 -12.69
N GLY A 290 3.44 17.08 -13.64
CA GLY A 290 3.88 17.98 -14.70
C GLY A 290 2.72 18.56 -15.50
N ARG A 291 1.74 17.72 -15.86
CA ARG A 291 0.54 18.15 -16.59
C ARG A 291 -0.42 18.97 -15.72
N ALA A 292 -0.60 18.59 -14.46
CA ALA A 292 -1.51 19.30 -13.55
C ALA A 292 -1.03 20.73 -13.25
N VAL A 293 0.27 20.92 -13.00
CA VAL A 293 0.83 22.26 -12.78
C VAL A 293 0.76 23.11 -14.06
N ALA A 294 1.07 22.54 -15.22
CA ALA A 294 0.96 23.25 -16.49
C ALA A 294 -0.48 23.71 -16.79
N SER A 295 -1.48 22.86 -16.50
CA SER A 295 -2.91 23.20 -16.62
C SER A 295 -3.27 24.42 -15.77
N ARG A 296 -2.83 24.44 -14.51
CA ARG A 296 -3.08 25.55 -13.56
C ARG A 296 -2.39 26.85 -13.97
N SER A 297 -1.17 26.79 -14.50
CA SER A 297 -0.45 27.97 -15.00
C SER A 297 -1.09 28.57 -16.25
N GLY A 298 -1.75 27.76 -17.08
CA GLY A 298 -2.48 28.22 -18.26
C GLY A 298 -3.82 28.91 -17.95
N GLU A 299 -4.48 28.55 -16.85
CA GLU A 299 -5.72 29.18 -16.39
C GLU A 299 -5.49 30.53 -15.68
N GLY A 300 -4.34 30.75 -15.04
CA GLY A 300 -4.00 32.03 -14.39
C GLY A 300 -3.58 33.16 -15.35
N ALA A 301 -3.51 32.89 -16.65
CA ALA A 301 -3.12 33.84 -17.69
C ALA A 301 -4.29 34.29 -18.59
N ARG A 302 -5.53 33.90 -18.26
CA ARG A 302 -6.78 34.35 -18.90
C ARG A 302 -7.63 35.13 -17.90
#